data_AF-A0A535NK00-F1
#
_entry.id   AF-A0A535NK00-F1
#
_cell.length_a   1.000
_cell.length_b   1.000
_cell.length_c   1.000
_cell.angle_alpha   90.00
_cell.angle_beta   90.00
_cell.angle_gamma   90.00
#
_symmetry.space_group_name_H-M   'P 1'
#
loop_
_entity.id
_entity.type
_entity.pdbx_description
1 polymer ?
#
loop_
_entity_poly.entity_id
_entity_poly.type
_entity_poly.pdbx_seq_one_letter_code
_entity_poly.pdbx_strand_id
1 'polypeptide(L)'
;MKTAESRQLTPDLVARFPRPGMAIPGKLHYSPDAKFISFLFSERGDLVRDLWRLDLASGKKEHWLSAPGEAVTEENISRDEALRRERLRLRETGITDYIWAE
;
A
#
# COMPACT_ATOMS: atom_id res chain seq x y z
N MET A 1 7.43 -18.56 -24.59
CA MET A 1 6.41 -17.52 -24.32
C MET A 1 5.14 -18.22 -23.87
N LYS A 2 4.71 -18.05 -22.61
CA LYS A 2 3.41 -18.58 -22.16
C LYS A 2 2.32 -17.68 -22.70
N THR A 3 1.46 -18.22 -23.56
CA THR A 3 0.25 -17.55 -24.03
C THR A 3 -0.61 -17.20 -22.81
N ALA A 4 -0.84 -15.91 -22.57
CA ALA A 4 -1.77 -15.49 -21.54
C ALA A 4 -3.18 -15.89 -22.00
N GLU A 5 -3.83 -16.80 -21.28
CA GLU A 5 -5.24 -17.10 -21.52
C GLU A 5 -6.06 -15.83 -21.35
N SER A 6 -6.87 -15.51 -22.35
CA SER A 6 -7.85 -14.42 -22.32
C SER A 6 -8.93 -14.75 -21.29
N ARG A 7 -8.72 -14.37 -20.03
CA ARG A 7 -9.73 -14.50 -18.98
C ARG A 7 -10.76 -13.37 -19.12
N GLN A 8 -12.03 -13.75 -19.24
CA GLN A 8 -13.13 -12.79 -19.33
C GLN A 8 -13.24 -11.96 -18.04
N LEU A 9 -13.39 -10.64 -18.18
CA LEU A 9 -13.57 -9.73 -17.05
C LEU A 9 -14.99 -9.94 -16.48
N THR A 10 -15.11 -10.22 -15.18
CA THR A 10 -16.40 -10.37 -14.50
C THR A 10 -16.72 -9.14 -13.64
N PRO A 11 -18.01 -8.85 -13.37
CA PRO A 11 -18.39 -7.77 -12.46
C PRO A 11 -17.70 -7.86 -11.08
N ASP A 12 -17.53 -9.06 -10.54
CA ASP A 12 -16.84 -9.28 -9.26
C ASP A 12 -15.38 -8.83 -9.30
N LEU A 13 -14.68 -9.06 -10.42
CA LEU A 13 -13.31 -8.60 -10.60
C LEU A 13 -13.21 -7.07 -10.69
N VAL A 14 -14.25 -6.42 -11.21
CA VAL A 14 -14.33 -4.95 -11.28
C VAL A 14 -14.65 -4.36 -9.89
N ALA A 15 -15.50 -5.02 -9.12
CA ALA A 15 -15.91 -4.57 -7.79
C ALA A 15 -14.85 -4.80 -6.70
N ARG A 16 -13.89 -5.70 -6.92
CA ARG A 16 -12.84 -6.03 -5.94
C ARG A 16 -11.78 -4.93 -5.82
N PHE A 17 -11.31 -4.71 -4.59
CA PHE A 17 -10.19 -3.83 -4.27
C PHE A 17 -9.05 -4.59 -3.56
N PRO A 18 -7.77 -4.31 -3.88
CA PRO A 18 -7.32 -3.58 -5.07
C PRO A 18 -7.82 -4.23 -6.35
N ARG A 19 -8.01 -3.42 -7.41
CA ARG A 19 -8.40 -3.95 -8.72
C ARG A 19 -7.32 -4.91 -9.23
N PRO A 20 -7.67 -5.91 -10.06
CA PRO A 20 -6.69 -6.80 -10.67
C PRO A 20 -5.52 -6.02 -11.30
N GLY A 21 -4.29 -6.34 -10.90
CA GLY A 21 -3.08 -5.66 -11.36
C GLY A 21 -2.78 -4.30 -10.70
N MET A 22 -3.62 -3.81 -9.80
CA MET A 22 -3.47 -2.51 -9.13
C MET A 22 -2.97 -2.60 -7.68
N ALA A 23 -2.53 -3.79 -7.25
CA ALA A 23 -1.78 -3.97 -6.00
C ALA A 23 -0.31 -3.55 -6.20
N ILE A 24 -0.11 -2.27 -6.49
CA ILE A 24 1.21 -1.68 -6.77
C ILE A 24 1.69 -0.83 -5.58
N PRO A 25 3.02 -0.65 -5.43
CA PRO A 25 3.57 0.30 -4.47
C PRO A 25 2.99 1.71 -4.62
N GLY A 26 2.67 2.35 -3.50
CA GLY A 26 2.24 3.75 -3.43
C GLY A 26 3.12 4.56 -2.50
N LYS A 27 2.92 5.90 -2.48
CA LYS A 27 3.61 6.82 -1.57
C LYS A 27 5.14 6.63 -1.60
N LEU A 28 5.71 6.68 -2.81
CA LEU A 28 7.14 6.49 -3.00
C LEU A 28 7.89 7.77 -2.57
N HIS A 29 8.93 7.60 -1.77
CA HIS A 29 9.83 8.67 -1.37
C HIS A 29 11.28 8.20 -1.46
N TYR A 30 12.18 9.08 -1.88
CA TYR A 30 13.61 8.84 -1.72
C TYR A 30 13.99 9.08 -0.26
N SER A 31 14.91 8.27 0.28
CA SER A 31 15.52 8.57 1.57
C SER A 31 16.34 9.88 1.46
N PRO A 32 16.49 10.65 2.55
CA PRO A 32 17.27 11.90 2.53
C PRO A 32 18.72 11.72 2.07
N ASP A 33 19.30 10.55 2.35
CA ASP A 33 20.66 10.17 1.93
C ASP A 33 20.72 9.53 0.53
N ALA A 34 19.59 9.46 -0.19
CA ALA A 34 19.44 8.90 -1.52
C ALA A 34 19.92 7.44 -1.68
N LYS A 35 19.96 6.66 -0.60
CA LYS A 35 20.34 5.23 -0.65
C LYS A 35 19.16 4.28 -0.89
N PHE A 36 17.97 4.69 -0.47
CA PHE A 36 16.78 3.84 -0.53
C PHE A 36 15.62 4.57 -1.19
N ILE A 37 14.72 3.81 -1.82
CA ILE A 37 13.35 4.25 -2.09
C ILE A 37 12.46 3.58 -1.05
N SER A 38 11.77 4.38 -0.23
CA SER A 38 10.71 3.89 0.66
C SER A 38 9.37 3.95 -0.05
N PHE A 39 8.45 3.05 0.30
CA PHE A 39 7.10 3.02 -0.26
C PHE A 39 6.16 2.20 0.61
N LEU A 40 4.86 2.43 0.43
CA LEU A 40 3.80 1.64 1.07
C LEU A 40 3.33 0.55 0.12
N PHE A 41 3.31 -0.70 0.60
CA PHE A 41 2.97 -1.86 -0.22
C PHE A 41 2.33 -2.97 0.61
N SER A 42 1.42 -3.71 -0.03
CA SER A 42 0.84 -4.94 0.51
C SER A 42 1.44 -6.14 -0.23
N GLU A 43 2.25 -6.94 0.45
CA GLU A 43 2.77 -8.19 -0.11
C GLU A 43 1.65 -9.23 -0.32
N ARG A 44 0.59 -9.17 0.50
CA ARG A 44 -0.59 -10.03 0.36
C ARG A 44 -1.51 -9.63 -0.79
N GLY A 45 -1.29 -8.46 -1.39
CA GLY A 45 -2.12 -7.92 -2.47
C GLY A 45 -3.51 -7.45 -2.01
N ASP A 46 -3.65 -7.16 -0.71
CA ASP A 46 -4.85 -6.60 -0.11
C ASP A 46 -4.72 -5.06 0.06
N LEU A 47 -5.67 -4.44 0.75
CA LEU A 47 -5.65 -3.01 1.05
C LEU A 47 -4.79 -2.62 2.25
N VAL A 48 -4.28 -3.61 3.00
CA VAL A 48 -3.48 -3.38 4.21
C VAL A 48 -2.04 -3.17 3.78
N ARG A 49 -1.52 -1.96 3.96
CA ARG A 49 -0.17 -1.61 3.56
C ARG A 49 0.78 -1.53 4.74
N ASP A 50 2.00 -1.99 4.47
CA ASP A 50 3.16 -1.87 5.34
C ASP A 50 4.21 -0.98 4.66
N LEU A 51 5.18 -0.52 5.44
CA LEU A 51 6.31 0.26 4.95
C LEU A 51 7.42 -0.67 4.48
N TRP A 52 7.84 -0.46 3.25
CA TRP A 52 8.90 -1.18 2.57
C TRP A 52 9.99 -0.22 2.12
N ARG A 53 11.18 -0.78 1.89
CA ARG A 53 12.27 -0.11 1.20
C ARG A 53 12.79 -0.93 0.04
N LEU A 54 13.39 -0.22 -0.91
CA LEU A 54 14.24 -0.76 -1.96
C LEU A 54 15.61 -0.11 -1.81
N ASP A 55 16.64 -0.93 -1.61
CA ASP A 55 18.03 -0.49 -1.71
C ASP A 55 18.39 -0.25 -3.17
N LEU A 56 18.85 0.96 -3.47
CA LEU A 56 19.18 1.37 -4.84
C LEU A 56 20.48 0.74 -5.36
N ALA A 57 21.42 0.39 -4.48
CA ALA A 57 22.67 -0.23 -4.89
C ALA A 57 22.48 -1.72 -5.21
N SER A 58 21.75 -2.43 -4.37
CA SER A 58 21.55 -3.88 -4.51
C SER A 58 20.27 -4.27 -5.26
N GLY A 59 19.31 -3.35 -5.39
CA GLY A 59 17.97 -3.65 -5.90
C GLY A 59 17.13 -4.50 -4.94
N LYS A 60 17.60 -4.69 -3.69
CA LYS A 60 16.93 -5.57 -2.73
C LYS A 60 15.75 -4.85 -2.09
N LYS A 61 14.58 -5.49 -2.16
CA LYS A 61 13.35 -5.05 -1.49
C LYS A 61 13.27 -5.66 -0.10
N GLU A 62 12.98 -4.85 0.92
CA GLU A 62 12.89 -5.29 2.31
C GLU A 62 11.70 -4.64 3.03
N HIS A 63 11.05 -5.42 3.90
CA HIS A 63 10.01 -4.95 4.79
C HIS A 63 10.63 -4.24 6.00
N TRP A 64 10.09 -3.06 6.37
CA TRP A 64 10.59 -2.28 7.49
C TRP A 64 9.63 -2.26 8.66
N LEU A 65 8.36 -1.91 8.42
CA LEU A 65 7.42 -1.64 9.49
C LEU A 65 6.02 -2.07 9.05
N SER A 66 5.34 -2.82 9.91
CA SER A 66 3.90 -3.03 9.80
C SER A 66 3.17 -2.04 10.70
N ALA A 67 1.91 -1.72 10.37
CA ALA A 67 1.11 -0.88 11.26
C ALA A 67 1.02 -1.52 12.66
N PRO A 68 1.26 -0.76 13.74
CA PRO A 68 1.17 -1.29 15.09
C PRO A 68 -0.30 -1.53 15.48
N GLY A 69 -0.58 -2.69 16.06
CA GLY A 69 -1.88 -2.99 16.70
C GLY A 69 -2.81 -3.93 15.93
N GLU A 70 -4.04 -4.01 16.42
CA GLU A 70 -5.13 -4.76 15.80
C GLU A 70 -5.50 -4.13 14.44
N ALA A 71 -6.12 -4.90 13.54
CA ALA A 71 -6.51 -4.40 12.23
C ALA A 71 -7.34 -3.10 12.39
N VAL A 72 -6.92 -2.02 11.74
CA VAL A 72 -7.59 -0.72 11.84
C VAL A 72 -8.96 -0.81 11.15
N THR A 73 -10.01 -1.03 11.94
CA THR A 73 -11.41 -1.01 11.51
C THR A 73 -12.02 0.39 11.63
N GLU A 74 -13.14 0.64 10.95
CA GLU A 74 -13.89 1.89 11.08
C GLU A 74 -14.36 2.14 12.52
N GLU A 75 -14.55 1.08 13.32
CA GLU A 75 -14.98 1.15 14.71
C GLU A 75 -13.86 1.62 15.66
N ASN A 76 -12.60 1.42 15.26
CA ASN A 76 -11.42 1.69 16.09
C ASN A 76 -10.69 2.98 15.71
N ILE A 77 -11.17 3.74 14.71
CA ILE A 77 -10.61 5.03 14.33
C ILE A 77 -11.38 6.19 14.95
N SER A 78 -10.68 7.30 15.20
CA SER A 78 -11.34 8.52 15.64
C SER A 78 -12.24 9.09 14.54
N ARG A 79 -13.27 9.84 14.95
CA ARG A 79 -14.19 10.51 14.03
C ARG A 79 -13.47 11.45 13.05
N ASP A 80 -12.45 12.16 13.52
CA ASP A 80 -11.68 13.08 12.68
C ASP A 80 -10.87 12.33 11.61
N GLU A 81 -10.30 11.17 11.95
CA GLU A 81 -9.61 10.31 10.99
C GLU A 81 -10.58 9.69 9.98
N ALA A 82 -11.78 9.27 10.40
CA ALA A 82 -12.82 8.80 9.50
C ALA A 82 -13.21 9.87 8.46
N LEU A 83 -13.46 11.11 8.91
CA LEU A 83 -13.77 12.24 8.03
C LEU A 83 -12.60 12.60 7.11
N ARG A 84 -11.36 12.52 7.60
CA ARG A 84 -10.15 12.71 6.77
C ARG A 84 -10.09 11.66 5.67
N ARG A 85 -10.28 10.38 6.00
CA ARG A 85 -10.25 9.27 5.03
C ARG A 85 -11.33 9.41 3.98
N GLU A 86 -12.55 9.78 4.38
CA GLU A 86 -13.66 10.04 3.46
C GLU A 86 -13.32 11.16 2.47
N ARG A 87 -12.81 12.30 2.96
CA ARG A 87 -12.40 13.44 2.12
C ARG A 87 -11.28 13.08 1.15
N LEU A 88 -10.32 12.28 1.59
CA LEU A 88 -9.19 11.83 0.78
C LEU A 88 -9.53 10.61 -0.09
N ARG A 89 -10.75 10.04 0.03
CA ARG A 89 -11.17 8.79 -0.61
C ARG A 89 -10.20 7.64 -0.35
N LEU A 90 -9.60 7.61 0.84
CA LEU A 90 -8.66 6.58 1.25
C LEU A 90 -9.41 5.29 1.58
N ARG A 91 -9.03 4.22 0.90
CA ARG A 91 -9.56 2.87 1.14
C ARG A 91 -8.51 1.94 1.74
N GLU A 92 -7.24 2.32 1.63
CA GLU A 92 -6.14 1.55 2.19
C GLU A 92 -6.13 1.63 3.72
N THR A 93 -5.70 0.53 4.33
CA THR A 93 -5.59 0.36 5.78
C THR A 93 -4.14 0.03 6.13
N GLY A 94 -3.86 -0.14 7.43
CA GLY A 94 -2.48 -0.25 7.92
C GLY A 94 -1.81 1.14 7.92
N ILE A 95 -0.60 1.22 7.37
CA ILE A 95 0.11 2.50 7.22
C ILE A 95 -0.44 3.20 5.98
N THR A 96 -1.05 4.38 6.15
CA THR A 96 -1.68 5.14 5.06
C THR A 96 -0.83 6.31 4.57
N ASP A 97 0.05 6.84 5.43
CA ASP A 97 0.96 7.93 5.12
C ASP A 97 2.22 7.83 5.99
N TYR A 98 3.32 8.37 5.49
CA TYR A 98 4.56 8.51 6.24
C TYR A 98 5.37 9.65 5.65
N ILE A 99 6.28 10.21 6.44
CA ILE A 99 7.23 11.23 6.00
C ILE A 99 8.60 10.90 6.57
N TRP A 100 9.65 11.34 5.88
CA TRP A 100 10.98 11.36 6.44
C TRP A 100 11.11 12.52 7.42
N ALA A 101 11.80 12.28 8.53
CA ALA A 101 12.24 13.35 9.41
C ALA A 101 13.32 14.17 8.71
N GLU A 102 13.26 15.50 8.88
CA GLU A 102 14.25 16.46 8.38
C GLU A 102 15.46 16.54 9.32
#